data_AF-A0A1E4HNA7-F1
#
_entry.id   AF-A0A1E4HNA7-F1
#
_cell.length_a   1.000
_cell.length_b   1.000
_cell.length_c   1.000
_cell.angle_alpha   90.00
_cell.angle_beta   90.00
_cell.angle_gamma   90.00
#
_symmetry.space_group_name_H-M   'P 1'
#
loop_
_entity.id
_entity.type
_entity.pdbx_description
1 polymer ?
#
loop_
_entity_poly.entity_id
_entity_poly.type
_entity_poly.pdbx_seq_one_letter_code
_entity_poly.pdbx_strand_id
1 'polypeptide(L)'
;MAWIRSNAHRTTPLKLLIFGLLLIGGHAYYVGGTGSAAEDAVKDSLVKLMVQVPAGVVATFIASRLFEVDFGTIGTIALKIAGITILAEGVGCWINIPILEVLAEVTVMLIGFFWLFELTTFQTYLLLFLNFAVLFGAYYIIDNYLDSPRSPYPRQNRPVRAHRR
;
A
#
# COMPACT_ATOMS: atom_id res chain seq x y z
N MET A 1 -7.19 31.91 -3.03
CA MET A 1 -7.41 30.59 -2.38
C MET A 1 -7.07 29.39 -3.28
N ALA A 2 -7.37 29.41 -4.59
CA ALA A 2 -7.03 28.31 -5.51
C ALA A 2 -5.51 28.00 -5.62
N TRP A 3 -4.64 29.02 -5.56
CA TRP A 3 -3.19 28.85 -5.68
C TRP A 3 -2.55 28.10 -4.48
N ILE A 4 -3.01 28.40 -3.27
CA ILE A 4 -2.59 27.71 -2.03
C ILE A 4 -3.05 26.24 -2.05
N ARG A 5 -4.26 25.96 -2.57
CA ARG A 5 -4.77 24.61 -2.80
C ARG A 5 -3.94 23.83 -3.82
N SER A 6 -3.52 24.47 -4.91
CA SER A 6 -2.70 23.83 -5.96
C SER A 6 -1.30 23.43 -5.48
N ASN A 7 -0.65 24.27 -4.66
CA ASN A 7 0.65 23.97 -4.07
C ASN A 7 0.56 22.91 -2.96
N ALA A 8 -0.56 22.86 -2.24
CA ALA A 8 -0.83 21.81 -1.27
C ALA A 8 -0.89 20.44 -1.97
N HIS A 9 -1.68 20.27 -3.05
CA HIS A 9 -1.77 18.98 -3.75
C HIS A 9 -0.47 18.48 -4.38
N ARG A 10 0.48 19.37 -4.66
CA ARG A 10 1.79 18.98 -5.20
C ARG A 10 2.78 18.52 -4.12
N THR A 11 2.68 19.05 -2.91
CA THR A 11 3.62 18.78 -1.80
C THR A 11 3.06 17.81 -0.76
N THR A 12 1.73 17.73 -0.63
CA THR A 12 1.05 16.84 0.31
C THR A 12 1.44 15.37 0.13
N PRO A 13 1.47 14.78 -1.08
CA PRO A 13 1.86 13.39 -1.25
C PRO A 13 3.23 13.07 -0.64
N LEU A 14 4.19 13.97 -0.82
CA LEU A 14 5.52 13.86 -0.22
C LEU A 14 5.45 13.91 1.32
N LYS A 15 4.63 14.79 1.88
CA LYS A 15 4.45 14.91 3.34
C LYS A 15 3.82 13.64 3.94
N LEU A 16 2.80 13.09 3.28
CA LEU A 16 2.17 11.84 3.72
C LEU A 16 3.17 10.68 3.67
N LEU A 17 3.98 10.61 2.60
CA LEU A 17 5.05 9.63 2.45
C LEU A 17 6.06 9.74 3.60
N ILE A 18 6.60 10.93 3.85
CA ILE A 18 7.57 11.15 4.93
C ILE A 18 6.97 10.79 6.28
N PHE A 19 5.73 11.23 6.54
CA PHE A 19 5.07 10.95 7.82
C PHE A 19 4.79 9.47 8.02
N GLY A 20 4.33 8.75 6.98
CA GLY A 20 4.14 7.30 7.05
C GLY A 20 5.45 6.55 7.29
N LEU A 21 6.55 6.94 6.62
CA LEU A 21 7.87 6.35 6.88
C LEU A 21 8.34 6.58 8.32
N LEU A 22 8.08 7.77 8.89
CA LEU A 22 8.37 8.06 10.29
C LEU A 22 7.54 7.20 11.24
N LEU A 23 6.27 6.94 10.93
CA LEU A 23 5.42 6.06 11.74
C LEU A 23 5.88 4.61 11.70
N ILE A 24 6.25 4.10 10.52
CA ILE A 24 6.80 2.73 10.34
C ILE A 24 8.11 2.61 11.13
N GLY A 25 9.05 3.53 10.92
CA GLY A 25 10.33 3.53 11.64
C GLY A 25 10.17 3.70 13.15
N GLY A 26 9.23 4.55 13.58
CA GLY A 26 8.90 4.77 14.99
C GLY A 26 8.31 3.52 15.64
N HIS A 27 7.40 2.83 14.95
CA HIS A 27 6.85 1.56 15.41
C HIS A 27 7.94 0.48 15.52
N ALA A 28 8.75 0.33 14.48
CA ALA A 28 9.85 -0.63 14.46
C ALA A 28 10.86 -0.40 15.59
N TYR A 29 11.20 0.86 15.87
CA TYR A 29 12.06 1.21 17.01
C TYR A 29 11.39 0.93 18.35
N TYR A 30 10.08 1.22 18.48
CA TYR A 30 9.34 0.99 19.72
C TYR A 30 9.18 -0.50 20.06
N VAL A 31 8.86 -1.32 19.06
CA VAL A 31 8.61 -2.76 19.24
C VAL A 31 9.91 -3.56 19.25
N GLY A 32 10.86 -3.24 18.36
CA GLY A 32 12.09 -3.99 18.15
C GLY A 32 13.33 -3.43 18.85
N GLY A 33 13.28 -2.21 19.40
CA GLY A 33 14.43 -1.54 19.99
C GLY A 33 15.53 -1.24 18.95
N THR A 34 16.79 -1.51 19.31
CA THR A 34 17.94 -1.43 18.37
C THR A 34 18.40 -2.84 18.03
N GLY A 35 18.37 -3.23 16.76
CA GLY A 35 18.83 -4.55 16.30
C GLY A 35 17.98 -5.16 15.19
N SER A 36 18.10 -6.48 15.01
CA SER A 36 17.48 -7.24 13.92
C SER A 36 15.95 -7.23 13.95
N ALA A 37 15.31 -7.13 15.12
CA ALA A 37 13.86 -7.10 15.25
C ALA A 37 13.23 -5.82 14.65
N ALA A 38 13.90 -4.67 14.81
CA ALA A 38 13.46 -3.44 14.16
C ALA A 38 13.66 -3.50 12.64
N GLU A 39 14.75 -4.14 12.19
CA GLU A 39 15.00 -4.37 10.77
C GLU A 39 13.94 -5.27 10.13
N ASP A 40 13.53 -6.34 10.82
CA ASP A 40 12.52 -7.27 10.34
C ASP A 40 11.13 -6.62 10.26
N ALA A 41 10.76 -5.80 11.25
CA ALA A 41 9.50 -5.03 11.21
C ALA A 41 9.46 -4.05 10.04
N VAL A 42 10.57 -3.35 9.77
CA VAL A 42 10.67 -2.45 8.60
C VAL A 42 10.59 -3.25 7.29
N LYS A 43 11.25 -4.40 7.21
CA LYS A 43 11.21 -5.27 6.03
C LYS A 43 9.79 -5.74 5.73
N ASP A 44 9.02 -6.14 6.74
CA ASP A 44 7.66 -6.62 6.55
C ASP A 44 6.76 -5.54 5.95
N SER A 45 6.78 -4.33 6.52
CA SER A 45 6.08 -3.17 5.96
C SER A 45 6.55 -2.83 4.53
N LEU A 46 7.85 -2.89 4.25
CA LEU A 46 8.38 -2.64 2.91
C LEU A 46 7.88 -3.66 1.88
N VAL A 47 7.83 -4.95 2.23
CA VAL A 47 7.32 -6.00 1.36
C VAL A 47 5.84 -5.76 1.03
N LYS A 48 5.03 -5.40 2.03
CA LYS A 48 3.61 -5.06 1.84
C LYS A 48 3.45 -3.85 0.91
N LEU A 49 4.27 -2.81 1.11
CA LEU A 49 4.26 -1.60 0.27
C LEU A 49 4.72 -1.86 -1.18
N MET A 50 5.67 -2.78 -1.40
CA MET A 50 6.11 -3.17 -2.74
C MET A 50 4.99 -3.77 -3.59
N VAL A 51 3.95 -4.33 -2.97
CA VAL A 51 2.76 -4.84 -3.67
C VAL A 51 1.65 -3.78 -3.72
N GLN A 52 1.38 -3.10 -2.60
CA GLN A 52 0.30 -2.12 -2.51
C GLN A 52 0.50 -0.91 -3.44
N VAL A 53 1.72 -0.36 -3.53
CA VAL A 53 1.98 0.85 -4.35
C VAL A 53 1.74 0.57 -5.84
N PRO A 54 2.34 -0.47 -6.46
CA PRO A 54 2.05 -0.79 -7.86
C PRO A 54 0.58 -1.16 -8.09
N ALA A 55 -0.04 -1.90 -7.16
CA ALA A 55 -1.45 -2.25 -7.25
C ALA A 55 -2.34 -1.00 -7.33
N GLY A 56 -2.07 0.01 -6.48
CA GLY A 56 -2.78 1.28 -6.52
C GLY A 56 -2.56 2.06 -7.82
N VAL A 57 -1.34 2.07 -8.37
CA VAL A 57 -1.06 2.72 -9.66
C VAL A 57 -1.82 2.05 -10.80
N VAL A 58 -1.82 0.72 -10.84
CA VAL A 58 -2.57 -0.06 -11.84
C VAL A 58 -4.08 0.18 -11.70
N ALA A 59 -4.60 0.22 -10.48
CA ALA A 59 -6.01 0.53 -10.22
C ALA A 59 -6.39 1.92 -10.72
N THR A 60 -5.55 2.94 -10.48
CA THR A 60 -5.80 4.29 -11.01
C THR A 60 -5.71 4.33 -12.53
N PHE A 61 -4.79 3.58 -13.14
CA PHE A 61 -4.71 3.47 -14.60
C PHE A 61 -5.97 2.81 -15.20
N ILE A 62 -6.50 1.75 -14.58
CA ILE A 62 -7.75 1.13 -15.01
C ILE A 62 -8.91 2.12 -14.82
N ALA A 63 -8.97 2.80 -13.67
CA ALA A 63 -10.00 3.80 -13.40
C ALA A 63 -9.97 4.99 -14.39
N SER A 64 -8.78 5.41 -14.84
CA SER A 64 -8.66 6.50 -15.83
C SER A 64 -9.27 6.13 -17.18
N ARG A 65 -9.26 4.84 -17.52
CA ARG A 65 -9.92 4.32 -18.73
C ARG A 65 -11.44 4.22 -18.59
N LEU A 66 -11.95 4.11 -17.37
CA LEU A 66 -13.38 3.96 -17.11
C LEU A 66 -14.12 5.30 -16.98
N PHE A 67 -13.44 6.37 -16.55
CA PHE A 67 -14.10 7.63 -16.19
C PHE A 67 -13.77 8.82 -17.09
N GLU A 68 -12.93 8.66 -18.13
CA GLU A 68 -12.38 9.79 -18.92
C GLU A 68 -11.78 10.90 -18.02
N VAL A 69 -11.32 10.54 -16.82
CA VAL A 69 -10.71 11.46 -15.86
C VAL A 69 -9.22 11.51 -16.11
N ASP A 70 -8.70 12.71 -16.39
CA ASP A 70 -7.27 12.96 -16.41
C ASP A 70 -6.76 13.12 -14.97
N PHE A 71 -6.13 12.06 -14.47
CA PHE A 71 -5.48 12.06 -13.16
C PHE A 71 -4.10 12.75 -13.16
N GLY A 72 -3.66 13.25 -14.32
CA GLY A 72 -2.37 13.89 -14.54
C GLY A 72 -1.28 12.92 -14.96
N THR A 73 -0.02 13.35 -14.87
CA THR A 73 1.12 12.51 -15.24
C THR A 73 1.26 11.30 -14.32
N ILE A 74 1.72 10.17 -14.89
CA ILE A 74 1.95 8.92 -14.15
C ILE A 74 2.80 9.15 -12.90
N GLY A 75 3.83 10.02 -12.98
CA GLY A 75 4.67 10.34 -11.82
C GLY A 75 3.90 11.03 -10.68
N THR A 76 2.93 11.88 -10.99
CA THR A 76 2.09 12.54 -9.98
C THR A 76 1.12 11.56 -9.33
N ILE A 77 0.55 10.66 -10.13
CA ILE A 77 -0.33 9.59 -9.65
C ILE A 77 0.46 8.64 -8.74
N ALA A 78 1.62 8.17 -9.19
CA ALA A 78 2.48 7.28 -8.41
C ALA A 78 2.86 7.90 -7.06
N LEU A 79 3.21 9.19 -7.04
CA LEU A 79 3.53 9.88 -5.79
C LEU A 79 2.32 10.00 -4.86
N LYS A 80 1.12 10.30 -5.39
CA LYS A 80 -0.14 10.34 -4.62
C LYS A 80 -0.47 8.98 -4.02
N ILE A 81 -0.43 7.92 -4.84
CA ILE A 81 -0.66 6.54 -4.39
C ILE A 81 0.35 6.16 -3.31
N ALA A 82 1.64 6.35 -3.57
CA ALA A 82 2.69 6.03 -2.60
C ALA A 82 2.51 6.78 -1.28
N GLY A 83 2.20 8.08 -1.31
CA GLY A 83 1.95 8.85 -0.11
C GLY A 83 0.75 8.32 0.70
N ILE A 84 -0.32 7.90 0.03
CA ILE A 84 -1.51 7.34 0.68
C ILE A 84 -1.21 5.97 1.28
N THR A 85 -0.61 5.05 0.51
CA THR A 85 -0.38 3.68 0.96
C THR A 85 0.67 3.60 2.06
N ILE A 86 1.75 4.39 1.96
CA ILE A 86 2.79 4.45 3.00
C ILE A 86 2.22 5.04 4.30
N LEU A 87 1.34 6.03 4.21
CA LEU A 87 0.66 6.54 5.40
C LEU A 87 -0.32 5.52 5.97
N ALA A 88 -1.09 4.83 5.13
CA ALA A 88 -2.03 3.80 5.57
C ALA A 88 -1.31 2.70 6.34
N GLU A 89 -0.21 2.17 5.79
CA GLU A 89 0.66 1.20 6.46
C GLU A 89 1.23 1.75 7.77
N GLY A 90 1.75 2.99 7.74
CA GLY A 90 2.29 3.64 8.93
C GLY A 90 1.26 3.85 10.04
N VAL A 91 -0.04 3.96 9.72
CA VAL A 91 -1.10 4.00 10.74
C VAL A 91 -1.48 2.58 11.18
N GLY A 92 -1.60 1.66 10.22
CA GLY A 92 -1.97 0.26 10.47
C GLY A 92 -1.00 -0.45 11.41
N CYS A 93 0.31 -0.26 11.23
CA CYS A 93 1.33 -0.95 12.02
C CYS A 93 1.25 -0.65 13.53
N TRP A 94 0.61 0.44 13.96
CA TRP A 94 0.42 0.75 15.39
C TRP A 94 -0.74 0.00 16.04
N ILE A 95 -1.54 -0.74 15.25
CA ILE A 95 -2.74 -1.43 15.70
C ILE A 95 -2.48 -2.93 15.71
N ASN A 96 -2.32 -3.51 16.90
CA ASN A 96 -2.02 -4.94 17.07
C ASN A 96 -3.24 -5.88 16.86
N ILE A 97 -4.39 -5.35 16.44
CA ILE A 97 -5.62 -6.13 16.22
C ILE A 97 -5.85 -6.21 14.71
N PRO A 98 -5.73 -7.39 14.07
CA PRO A 98 -5.70 -7.52 12.60
C PRO A 98 -6.90 -6.89 11.88
N ILE A 99 -8.10 -7.02 12.45
CA ILE A 99 -9.33 -6.45 11.85
C ILE A 99 -9.29 -4.92 11.91
N LEU A 100 -8.79 -4.35 13.01
CA LEU A 100 -8.72 -2.90 13.20
C LEU A 100 -7.56 -2.28 12.40
N GLU A 101 -6.45 -3.02 12.23
CA GLU A 101 -5.34 -2.66 11.33
C GLU A 101 -5.86 -2.44 9.90
N VAL A 102 -6.51 -3.46 9.34
CA VAL A 102 -7.08 -3.39 7.98
C VAL A 102 -8.09 -2.26 7.88
N LEU A 103 -8.96 -2.09 8.88
CA LEU A 103 -9.96 -1.02 8.88
C LEU A 103 -9.32 0.38 8.94
N ALA A 104 -8.24 0.55 9.70
CA ALA A 104 -7.50 1.80 9.76
C ALA A 104 -6.82 2.10 8.43
N GLU A 105 -6.16 1.11 7.81
CA GLU A 105 -5.59 1.24 6.47
C GLU A 105 -6.63 1.66 5.45
N VAL A 106 -7.76 0.94 5.39
CA VAL A 106 -8.87 1.25 4.47
C VAL A 106 -9.38 2.68 4.69
N THR A 107 -9.50 3.11 5.94
CA THR A 107 -9.98 4.44 6.29
C THR A 107 -9.02 5.52 5.81
N VAL A 108 -7.71 5.34 6.02
CA VAL A 108 -6.68 6.28 5.53
C VAL A 108 -6.66 6.30 4.00
N MET A 109 -6.78 5.15 3.36
CA MET A 109 -6.86 5.06 1.90
C MET A 109 -8.09 5.76 1.33
N LEU A 110 -9.26 5.58 1.95
CA LEU A 110 -10.51 6.26 1.57
C LEU A 110 -10.38 7.78 1.63
N ILE A 111 -9.93 8.31 2.77
CA ILE A 111 -9.74 9.75 2.97
C ILE A 111 -8.67 10.28 2.01
N GLY A 112 -7.57 9.54 1.85
CA GLY A 112 -6.48 9.87 0.95
C GLY A 112 -6.92 9.95 -0.50
N PHE A 113 -7.66 8.96 -1.01
CA PHE A 113 -8.13 8.95 -2.38
C PHE A 113 -9.14 10.05 -2.65
N PHE A 114 -10.10 10.24 -1.75
CA PHE A 114 -11.09 11.30 -1.86
C PHE A 114 -10.40 12.68 -1.94
N TRP A 115 -9.43 12.92 -1.05
CA TRP A 115 -8.81 14.24 -0.94
C TRP A 115 -7.75 14.52 -2.00
N LEU A 116 -6.92 13.55 -2.38
CA LEU A 116 -5.81 13.78 -3.33
C LEU A 116 -6.23 13.66 -4.80
N PHE A 117 -7.28 12.91 -5.11
CA PHE A 117 -7.77 12.79 -6.49
C PHE A 117 -9.02 13.62 -6.76
N GLU A 118 -9.56 14.31 -5.74
CA GLU A 118 -10.78 15.15 -5.84
C GLU A 118 -11.94 14.42 -6.54
N LEU A 119 -12.04 13.11 -6.29
CA LEU A 119 -12.99 12.23 -6.95
C LEU A 119 -14.39 12.36 -6.34
N THR A 120 -15.41 12.08 -7.14
CA THR A 120 -16.76 11.87 -6.61
C THR A 120 -16.79 10.65 -5.68
N THR A 121 -17.81 10.57 -4.83
CA THR A 121 -18.00 9.44 -3.91
C THR A 121 -18.01 8.10 -4.65
N PHE A 122 -18.71 8.01 -5.78
CA PHE A 122 -18.76 6.81 -6.61
C PHE A 122 -17.39 6.44 -7.20
N GLN A 123 -16.68 7.42 -7.77
CA GLN A 123 -15.34 7.20 -8.34
C GLN A 123 -14.33 6.76 -7.27
N THR A 124 -14.42 7.32 -6.06
CA THR A 124 -13.56 6.96 -4.93
C THR A 124 -13.80 5.51 -4.49
N TYR A 125 -15.06 5.11 -4.33
CA TYR A 125 -15.40 3.73 -3.99
C TYR A 125 -14.98 2.75 -5.08
N LEU A 126 -15.18 3.08 -6.36
CA LEU A 126 -14.73 2.21 -7.43
C LEU A 126 -13.20 2.12 -7.50
N LEU A 127 -12.48 3.24 -7.33
CA LEU A 127 -11.01 3.24 -7.30
C LEU A 127 -10.48 2.38 -6.15
N LEU A 128 -11.08 2.50 -4.97
CA LEU A 128 -10.73 1.67 -3.81
C LEU A 128 -11.03 0.19 -4.10
N PHE A 129 -12.19 -0.11 -4.68
CA PHE A 129 -12.55 -1.47 -5.05
C PHE A 129 -11.60 -2.08 -6.09
N LEU A 130 -11.21 -1.30 -7.10
CA LEU A 130 -10.20 -1.68 -8.09
C LEU A 130 -8.84 -1.89 -7.43
N ASN A 131 -8.46 -1.06 -6.46
CA ASN A 131 -7.23 -1.23 -5.69
C ASN A 131 -7.24 -2.58 -4.98
N PHE A 132 -8.32 -2.93 -4.27
CA PHE A 132 -8.47 -4.25 -3.66
C PHE A 132 -8.44 -5.38 -4.69
N ALA A 133 -9.16 -5.25 -5.81
CA ALA A 133 -9.17 -6.27 -6.86
C ALA A 133 -7.77 -6.53 -7.44
N VAL A 134 -7.01 -5.47 -7.69
CA VAL A 134 -5.62 -5.58 -8.17
C VAL A 134 -4.71 -6.13 -7.08
N LEU A 135 -4.89 -5.73 -5.83
CA LEU A 135 -4.13 -6.25 -4.69
C LEU A 135 -4.35 -7.75 -4.51
N PHE A 136 -5.60 -8.20 -4.46
CA PHE A 136 -5.95 -9.63 -4.40
C PHE A 136 -5.43 -10.39 -5.63
N GLY A 137 -5.52 -9.80 -6.81
CA GLY A 137 -4.95 -10.37 -8.04
C GLY A 137 -3.44 -10.52 -7.95
N ALA A 138 -2.73 -9.52 -7.42
CA ALA A 138 -1.28 -9.55 -7.24
C ALA A 138 -0.87 -10.66 -6.26
N TYR A 139 -1.53 -10.75 -5.10
CA TYR A 139 -1.30 -11.84 -4.14
C TYR A 139 -1.59 -13.21 -4.75
N TYR A 140 -2.71 -13.35 -5.48
CA TYR A 140 -3.05 -14.60 -6.16
C TYR A 140 -1.98 -15.01 -7.19
N ILE A 141 -1.43 -14.07 -7.95
CA ILE A 141 -0.36 -14.35 -8.91
C ILE A 141 0.93 -14.73 -8.18
N ILE A 142 1.32 -14.00 -7.14
CA ILE A 142 2.52 -14.28 -6.32
C ILE A 142 2.41 -15.71 -5.75
N ASP A 143 1.30 -16.03 -5.09
CA ASP A 143 1.09 -17.34 -4.47
C ASP A 143 1.04 -18.47 -5.49
N ASN A 144 0.49 -18.27 -6.69
CA ASN A 144 0.40 -19.34 -7.69
C ASN A 144 1.64 -19.46 -8.59
N TYR A 145 2.34 -18.37 -8.90
CA TYR A 145 3.50 -18.37 -9.80
C TYR A 145 4.83 -18.48 -9.06
N LEU A 146 5.01 -17.77 -7.94
CA LEU A 146 6.26 -17.84 -7.17
C LEU A 146 6.32 -19.06 -6.25
N ASP A 147 5.17 -19.61 -5.87
CA ASP A 147 5.09 -20.82 -5.04
C ASP A 147 4.97 -22.12 -5.87
N SER A 148 4.94 -21.97 -7.21
CA SER A 148 4.99 -23.05 -8.18
C SER A 148 6.29 -23.87 -8.04
N PRO A 149 6.26 -25.22 -8.17
CA PRO A 149 7.44 -26.09 -8.01
C PRO A 149 8.59 -25.82 -9.01
N ARG A 150 8.45 -24.85 -9.92
CA ARG A 150 9.47 -24.41 -10.89
C ARG A 150 10.10 -23.05 -10.55
N SER A 151 9.79 -22.46 -9.39
CA SER A 151 10.38 -21.18 -8.99
C SER A 151 11.90 -21.34 -8.70
N PRO A 152 12.76 -20.46 -9.23
CA PRO A 152 14.21 -20.52 -9.04
C PRO A 152 14.68 -20.05 -7.66
N TYR A 153 13.77 -19.63 -6.77
CA TYR A 153 14.12 -19.16 -5.43
C TYR A 153 14.04 -20.30 -4.40
N PRO A 154 15.10 -20.52 -3.59
CA PRO A 154 15.12 -21.59 -2.60
C PRO A 154 14.08 -21.35 -1.49
N ARG A 155 13.19 -22.33 -1.32
CA ARG A 155 12.16 -22.38 -0.26
C ARG A 155 12.83 -22.51 1.12
N GLN A 156 12.94 -21.41 1.87
CA GLN A 156 13.56 -21.45 3.20
C GLN A 156 12.62 -21.89 4.34
N ASN A 157 11.29 -21.82 4.18
CA ASN A 157 10.35 -22.09 5.29
C ASN A 157 9.16 -22.98 4.88
N ARG A 158 9.37 -24.29 4.72
CA ARG A 158 8.26 -25.26 4.86
C ARG A 158 8.55 -26.24 5.99
N PRO A 159 7.59 -26.50 6.90
CA PRO A 159 7.68 -27.65 7.79
C PRO A 159 7.73 -28.92 6.93
N VAL A 160 8.69 -29.79 7.25
CA VAL A 160 8.93 -31.07 6.57
C VAL A 160 7.60 -31.83 6.52
N ARG A 161 7.00 -31.98 5.33
CA ARG A 161 5.89 -32.91 5.14
C ARG A 161 6.43 -34.31 5.42
N ALA A 162 6.08 -34.86 6.57
CA ALA A 162 6.35 -36.24 6.92
C ALA A 162 5.79 -37.15 5.81
N HIS A 163 6.68 -37.76 5.04
CA HIS A 163 6.34 -38.88 4.18
C HIS A 163 5.89 -40.03 5.08
N ARG A 164 4.58 -40.30 5.11
CA ARG A 164 4.07 -41.58 5.59
C ARG A 164 4.62 -42.65 4.63
N ARG A 165 5.43 -43.55 5.18
CA ARG A 165 5.76 -44.84 4.56
C ARG A 165 4.49 -45.67 4.39
#